data_AF-Q4UMH5-F1
#
_entry.id   AF-Q4UMH5-F1
#
_cell.length_a   1.000
_cell.length_b   1.000
_cell.length_c   1.000
_cell.angle_alpha   90.00
_cell.angle_beta   90.00
_cell.angle_gamma   90.00
#
_symmetry.space_group_name_H-M   'P 1'
#
loop_
_entity.id
_entity.type
_entity.pdbx_description
1 polymer ?
#
loop_
_entity_poly.entity_id
_entity_poly.type
_entity_poly.pdbx_seq_one_letter_code
_entity_poly.pdbx_strand_id
1 'polypeptide(L)'
;MARAYSYDLRVLVIKSIETGKTIKEVSNLFSITIIEWKKLKKCTGDVKARSGYHTGHRRIIRDIEGFKKFIALNCDKTTIELANIWNQKISASTISRLLNKLGYSYKKNLSSSQKRYWFKE
;
A
#
# COMPACT_ATOMS: atom_id res chain seq x y z
N MET A 1 8.42 -8.78 -12.46
CA MET A 1 7.54 -9.76 -11.77
C MET A 1 6.64 -10.42 -12.78
N ALA A 2 6.41 -11.72 -12.66
CA ALA A 2 5.54 -12.45 -13.58
C ALA A 2 4.09 -11.97 -13.45
N ARG A 3 3.44 -11.72 -14.59
CA ARG A 3 2.03 -11.32 -14.65
C ARG A 3 1.15 -12.56 -14.41
N ALA A 4 0.08 -12.40 -13.67
CA ALA A 4 -0.95 -13.42 -13.54
C ALA A 4 -1.56 -13.76 -14.91
N TYR A 5 -1.75 -15.06 -15.17
CA TYR A 5 -2.48 -15.53 -16.36
C TYR A 5 -3.90 -14.95 -16.42
N SER A 6 -4.40 -14.74 -17.65
CA SER A 6 -5.73 -14.20 -17.92
C SER A 6 -6.84 -15.03 -17.27
N TYR A 7 -7.97 -14.38 -16.97
CA TYR A 7 -9.12 -15.05 -16.35
C TYR A 7 -9.67 -16.16 -17.25
N ASP A 8 -9.82 -15.89 -18.55
CA ASP A 8 -10.38 -16.83 -19.52
C ASP A 8 -9.55 -18.11 -19.60
N LEU A 9 -8.22 -17.99 -19.61
CA LEU A 9 -7.32 -19.15 -19.61
C LEU A 9 -7.52 -20.01 -18.35
N ARG A 10 -7.68 -19.38 -17.19
CA ARG A 10 -7.94 -20.11 -15.93
C ARG A 10 -9.28 -20.84 -15.95
N VAL A 11 -10.32 -20.20 -16.50
CA VAL A 11 -11.66 -20.81 -16.65
C VAL A 11 -11.59 -22.00 -17.60
N LEU A 12 -10.95 -21.85 -18.76
CA LEU A 12 -10.78 -22.91 -19.76
C LEU A 12 -10.03 -24.13 -19.18
N VAL A 13 -8.97 -23.88 -18.43
CA VAL A 13 -8.17 -24.92 -17.79
C VAL A 13 -8.98 -25.68 -16.73
N ILE A 14 -9.74 -24.97 -15.89
CA ILE A 14 -10.59 -25.61 -14.87
C ILE A 14 -11.74 -26.39 -15.51
N LYS A 15 -12.38 -25.84 -16.54
CA LYS A 15 -13.42 -26.53 -17.30
C LYS A 15 -12.89 -27.83 -17.93
N SER A 16 -11.66 -27.80 -18.46
CA SER A 16 -10.99 -28.99 -19.01
C SER A 16 -10.77 -30.10 -17.98
N ILE A 17 -10.51 -29.73 -16.73
CA ILE A 17 -10.38 -30.67 -15.61
C ILE A 17 -11.76 -31.22 -15.19
N GLU A 18 -12.79 -30.38 -15.17
CA GLU A 18 -14.17 -30.79 -14.89
C GLU A 18 -14.72 -31.75 -15.95
N THR A 19 -14.30 -31.61 -17.22
CA THR A 19 -14.63 -32.56 -18.29
C THR A 19 -13.93 -33.93 -18.17
N GLY A 20 -13.09 -34.14 -17.14
CA GLY A 20 -12.49 -35.44 -16.84
C GLY A 20 -11.03 -35.60 -17.26
N LYS A 21 -10.37 -34.56 -17.79
CA LYS A 21 -8.93 -34.62 -18.07
C LYS A 21 -8.11 -34.60 -16.79
N THR A 22 -6.99 -35.32 -16.77
CA THR A 22 -6.10 -35.31 -15.62
C THR A 22 -5.34 -33.98 -15.52
N ILE A 23 -4.93 -33.62 -14.31
CA ILE A 23 -4.14 -32.39 -14.06
C ILE A 23 -2.83 -32.42 -14.87
N LYS A 24 -2.20 -33.60 -15.00
CA LYS A 24 -0.93 -33.77 -15.70
C LYS A 24 -1.08 -33.50 -17.19
N GLU A 25 -2.13 -34.04 -17.82
CA GLU A 25 -2.41 -33.79 -19.24
C GLU A 25 -2.67 -32.32 -19.52
N VAL A 26 -3.51 -31.67 -18.71
CA VAL A 26 -3.85 -30.26 -18.91
C VAL A 26 -2.62 -29.37 -18.65
N SER A 27 -1.80 -29.70 -17.65
CA SER A 27 -0.56 -28.98 -17.34
C SER A 27 0.46 -29.08 -18.47
N ASN A 28 0.62 -30.27 -19.07
CA ASN A 28 1.49 -30.47 -20.23
C ASN A 28 0.96 -29.73 -21.47
N LEU A 29 -0.35 -29.77 -21.72
CA LEU A 29 -0.98 -29.15 -22.89
C LEU A 29 -0.82 -27.62 -22.86
N PHE A 30 -1.06 -27.01 -21.71
CA PHE A 30 -0.96 -25.55 -21.56
C PHE A 30 0.42 -25.08 -21.08
N SER A 31 1.34 -25.98 -20.72
CA SER A 31 2.65 -25.67 -20.12
C SER A 31 2.57 -24.75 -18.90
N ILE A 32 1.59 -24.99 -18.01
CA ILE A 32 1.32 -24.16 -16.83
C ILE A 32 1.07 -25.00 -15.57
N THR A 33 1.30 -24.38 -14.40
CA THR A 33 1.03 -24.98 -13.09
C THR A 33 -0.38 -24.70 -12.63
N ILE A 34 -1.21 -25.74 -12.48
CA ILE A 34 -2.67 -25.61 -12.27
C ILE A 34 -3.11 -25.85 -10.82
N ILE A 35 -2.20 -26.40 -9.99
CA ILE A 35 -2.51 -26.87 -8.62
C ILE A 35 -3.10 -25.74 -7.76
N GLU A 36 -2.56 -24.52 -7.86
CA GLU A 36 -3.04 -23.36 -7.10
C GLU A 36 -4.44 -22.93 -7.51
N TRP A 37 -4.79 -23.01 -8.80
CA TRP A 37 -6.12 -22.61 -9.28
C TRP A 37 -7.20 -23.59 -8.83
N LYS A 38 -6.89 -24.88 -8.81
CA LYS A 38 -7.78 -25.91 -8.23
C LYS A 38 -8.01 -25.66 -6.73
N LYS A 39 -6.97 -25.32 -5.98
CA LYS A 39 -7.09 -24.95 -4.56
C LYS A 39 -7.96 -23.69 -4.38
N LEU A 40 -7.73 -22.65 -5.19
CA LEU A 40 -8.52 -21.41 -5.16
C LEU A 40 -10.01 -21.66 -5.44
N LYS A 41 -10.33 -22.47 -6.45
CA LYS A 41 -11.71 -22.83 -6.80
C LYS A 41 -12.40 -23.57 -5.65
N LYS A 42 -11.69 -24.48 -4.96
CA LYS A 42 -12.22 -25.20 -3.79
C LYS A 42 -12.48 -24.28 -2.59
N CYS A 43 -11.59 -23.34 -2.31
CA CYS A 43 -11.72 -22.45 -1.16
C CYS A 43 -12.71 -21.29 -1.37
N THR A 44 -12.75 -20.74 -2.58
CA THR A 44 -13.42 -19.46 -2.87
C THR A 44 -14.58 -19.59 -3.85
N GLY A 45 -14.72 -20.74 -4.52
CA GLY A 45 -15.70 -20.93 -5.60
C GLY A 45 -15.33 -20.26 -6.93
N ASP A 46 -14.23 -19.49 -7.00
CA ASP A 46 -13.78 -18.74 -8.18
C ASP A 46 -12.27 -18.97 -8.47
N VAL A 47 -11.83 -18.58 -9.66
CA VAL A 47 -10.46 -18.74 -10.18
C VAL A 47 -9.73 -17.41 -10.39
N LYS A 48 -10.36 -16.30 -9.98
CA LYS A 48 -9.76 -14.96 -10.07
C LYS A 48 -8.40 -14.92 -9.39
N ALA A 49 -7.48 -14.18 -10.02
CA ALA A 49 -6.18 -13.92 -9.42
C ALA A 49 -6.35 -13.20 -8.09
N ARG A 50 -5.58 -13.59 -7.07
CA ARG A 50 -5.52 -12.86 -5.82
C ARG A 50 -5.03 -11.45 -6.10
N SER A 51 -5.85 -10.46 -5.78
CA SER A 51 -5.48 -9.05 -5.80
C SER A 51 -4.86 -8.65 -4.47
N GLY A 52 -4.11 -7.54 -4.44
CA GLY A 52 -3.62 -6.95 -3.20
C GLY A 52 -2.38 -7.60 -2.58
N TYR A 53 -1.68 -8.53 -3.26
CA TYR A 53 -0.44 -9.11 -2.74
C TYR A 53 0.66 -8.06 -2.51
N HIS A 54 0.67 -6.98 -3.31
CA HIS A 54 1.57 -5.84 -3.14
C HIS A 54 0.87 -4.69 -2.41
N THR A 55 0.42 -4.91 -1.18
CA THR A 55 0.25 -3.77 -0.27
C THR A 55 1.65 -3.29 0.06
N GLY A 56 2.10 -2.16 -0.50
CA GLY A 56 3.40 -1.58 -0.21
C GLY A 56 3.65 -1.35 1.29
N HIS A 57 4.78 -0.74 1.65
CA HIS A 57 5.12 -0.51 3.05
C HIS A 57 3.97 0.13 3.83
N ARG A 58 3.60 -0.48 4.96
CA ARG A 58 2.57 0.04 5.86
C ARG A 58 3.01 1.41 6.38
N ARG A 59 2.06 2.34 6.49
CA ARG A 59 2.34 3.68 7.05
C ARG A 59 2.78 3.55 8.50
N ILE A 60 3.86 4.25 8.86
CA ILE A 60 4.40 4.31 10.22
C ILE A 60 3.41 5.04 11.14
N ILE A 61 2.91 6.19 10.69
CA ILE A 61 1.87 6.96 11.40
C ILE A 61 0.49 6.41 11.00
N ARG A 62 -0.15 5.68 11.92
CA ARG A 62 -1.53 5.18 11.75
C ARG A 62 -2.58 6.16 12.24
N ASP A 63 -2.28 6.87 13.33
CA ASP A 63 -3.18 7.86 13.92
C ASP A 63 -3.00 9.24 13.25
N ILE A 64 -3.88 9.54 12.30
CA ILE A 64 -3.87 10.81 11.56
C ILE A 64 -4.47 11.94 12.41
N GLU A 65 -5.45 11.65 13.26
CA GLU A 65 -6.14 12.65 14.06
C GLU A 65 -5.26 13.14 15.21
N GLY A 66 -4.59 12.22 15.91
CA GLY A 66 -3.58 12.56 16.91
C GLY A 66 -2.44 13.38 16.31
N PHE A 67 -2.01 13.04 15.09
CA PHE A 67 -0.99 13.82 14.38
C PHE A 67 -1.44 15.25 14.07
N LYS A 68 -2.70 15.47 13.66
CA LYS A 68 -3.24 16.82 13.43
C LYS A 68 -3.24 17.67 14.71
N LYS A 69 -3.69 17.09 15.84
CA LYS A 69 -3.68 17.76 17.15
C LYS A 69 -2.25 18.11 17.58
N PHE A 70 -1.31 17.19 17.37
CA PHE A 70 0.09 17.40 17.68
C PHE A 70 0.71 18.57 16.91
N ILE A 71 0.41 18.69 15.61
CA ILE A 71 0.89 19.79 14.78
C ILE A 71 0.25 21.12 15.20
N ALA A 72 -1.05 21.13 15.56
CA ALA A 72 -1.70 22.34 16.07
C ALA A 72 -1.03 22.87 17.36
N LEU A 73 -0.56 21.97 18.23
CA LEU A 73 0.16 22.32 19.47
C LEU A 73 1.62 22.74 19.25
N ASN A 74 2.25 22.34 18.14
CA ASN A 74 3.68 22.51 17.86
C ASN A 74 3.93 23.15 16.49
N CYS A 75 3.07 24.08 16.07
CA CYS A 75 3.09 24.66 14.72
C CYS A 75 4.37 25.44 14.40
N ASP A 76 5.09 25.89 15.41
CA ASP A 76 6.33 26.67 15.35
C ASP A 76 7.61 25.82 15.20
N LYS A 77 7.49 24.49 15.31
CA LYS A 77 8.65 23.58 15.33
C LYS A 77 9.04 23.08 13.95
N THR A 78 10.33 22.81 13.78
CA THR A 78 10.88 22.20 12.57
C THR A 78 10.56 20.71 12.47
N THR A 79 10.66 20.12 11.28
CA THR A 79 10.39 18.68 11.09
C THR A 79 11.34 17.76 11.87
N ILE A 80 12.56 18.22 12.15
CA ILE A 80 13.54 17.48 12.94
C ILE A 80 13.12 17.47 14.42
N GLU A 81 12.71 18.62 14.94
CA GLU A 81 12.21 18.73 16.32
C GLU A 81 10.90 17.95 16.49
N LEU A 82 9.98 18.06 15.54
CA LEU A 82 8.73 17.27 15.54
C LEU A 82 9.01 15.76 15.53
N ALA A 83 10.06 15.31 14.81
CA ALA A 83 10.49 13.92 14.80
C ALA A 83 11.02 13.44 16.16
N ASN A 84 11.69 14.32 16.90
CA ASN A 84 12.22 14.02 18.23
C ASN A 84 11.12 14.04 19.31
N ILE A 85 10.12 14.91 19.18
CA ILE A 85 9.03 15.04 20.16
C ILE A 85 7.98 13.95 19.98
N TRP A 86 7.79 13.47 18.75
CA TRP A 86 6.80 12.44 18.48
C TRP A 86 7.17 11.12 19.18
N ASN A 87 6.17 10.48 19.81
CA ASN A 87 6.37 9.27 20.63
C ASN A 87 7.00 8.09 19.89
N GLN A 88 6.91 8.07 18.56
CA GLN A 88 7.52 7.03 17.72
C GLN A 88 8.78 7.57 17.06
N LYS A 89 9.80 6.71 16.91
CA LYS A 89 10.99 7.02 16.12
C LYS A 89 10.61 7.12 14.64
N ILE A 90 10.53 8.35 14.13
CA ILE A 90 10.14 8.65 12.76
C ILE A 90 11.16 9.58 12.13
N SER A 91 11.46 9.40 10.84
CA SER A 91 12.33 10.33 10.13
C SER A 91 11.63 11.68 9.90
N ALA A 92 12.38 12.78 9.96
CA ALA A 92 11.89 14.11 9.60
C ALA A 92 11.26 14.15 8.19
N SER A 93 11.77 13.33 7.26
CA SER A 93 11.22 13.18 5.91
C SER A 93 9.83 12.55 5.88
N THR A 94 9.54 11.60 6.78
CA THR A 94 8.21 10.98 6.88
C THR A 94 7.18 11.98 7.42
N ILE A 95 7.59 12.79 8.40
CA ILE A 95 6.76 13.89 8.93
C ILE A 95 6.49 14.93 7.85
N SER A 96 7.52 15.38 7.12
CA SER A 96 7.36 16.32 6.00
C SER A 96 6.41 15.79 4.93
N ARG A 97 6.55 14.53 4.51
CA ARG A 97 5.65 13.89 3.54
C ARG A 97 4.21 13.82 4.06
N LEU A 98 4.02 13.55 5.35
CA LEU A 98 2.69 13.50 5.94
C LEU A 98 2.05 14.89 6.02
N LEU A 99 2.82 15.91 6.39
CA LEU A 99 2.39 17.31 6.41
C LEU A 99 1.95 17.76 5.02
N ASN A 100 2.76 17.51 3.98
CA ASN A 100 2.41 17.80 2.60
C ASN A 100 1.11 17.08 2.18
N LYS A 101 0.96 15.80 2.55
CA LYS A 101 -0.25 15.02 2.26
C LYS A 101 -1.51 15.56 2.98
N LEU A 102 -1.32 16.25 4.10
CA LEU A 102 -2.40 16.87 4.88
C LEU A 102 -2.68 18.33 4.48
N GLY A 103 -1.93 18.88 3.53
CA GLY A 103 -2.07 20.26 3.06
C GLY A 103 -1.41 21.30 3.96
N TYR A 104 -0.45 20.90 4.81
CA TYR A 104 0.33 21.86 5.58
C TYR A 104 1.50 22.38 4.75
N SER A 105 1.66 23.70 4.74
CA SER A 105 2.78 24.39 4.12
C SER A 105 3.66 25.04 5.19
N TYR A 106 4.97 25.04 4.94
CA TYR A 106 5.94 25.65 5.85
C TYR A 106 6.33 27.02 5.33
N LYS A 107 5.96 28.06 6.06
CA LYS A 107 6.25 29.43 5.64
C LYS A 107 7.76 29.69 5.69
N LYS A 108 8.38 29.87 4.52
CA LYS A 108 9.78 30.27 4.38
C LYS A 108 9.86 31.79 4.27
N ASN A 109 10.26 32.46 5.34
CA ASN A 109 10.53 33.89 5.31
C ASN A 109 11.99 34.10 4.86
N LEU A 110 12.20 34.72 3.70
CA LEU A 110 13.53 35.16 3.24
C LEU A 110 13.89 36.55 3.78
N SER A 111 12.87 37.38 4.06
CA SER A 111 12.98 38.81 4.37
C SER A 111 12.27 39.25 5.66
N SER A 112 11.64 38.34 6.41
CA SER A 112 10.88 38.66 7.63
C SER A 112 11.54 38.04 8.87
N SER A 113 11.61 38.82 9.95
CA SER A 113 12.07 38.39 11.29
C SER A 113 11.09 37.43 12.00
N GLN A 114 9.88 37.25 11.44
CA GLN A 114 8.87 36.37 12.05
C GLN A 114 9.34 34.91 12.04
N LYS A 115 9.12 34.23 13.18
CA LYS A 115 9.36 32.80 13.33
C LYS A 115 8.64 32.01 12.25
N ARG A 116 9.30 30.99 11.70
CA ARG A 116 8.71 30.08 10.70
C ARG A 116 7.69 29.18 11.40
N TYR A 117 6.59 28.88 10.72
CA TYR A 117 5.54 28.01 11.26
C TYR A 117 4.84 27.23 10.15
N TRP A 118 4.24 26.13 10.55
CA TRP A 118 3.32 25.34 9.74
C TRP A 118 1.95 25.97 9.75
N PHE A 119 1.44 26.26 8.56
CA PHE A 119 0.05 26.67 8.38
C PHE A 119 -0.64 25.70 7.43
N LYS A 120 -1.95 25.63 7.56
CA LYS A 120 -2.79 24.84 6.66
C LYS A 120 -3.45 25.80 5.68
N GLU A 121 -3.28 25.55 4.40
CA GLU A 121 -4.02 26.24 3.34
C GLU A 121 -5.48 25.78 3.29
#